data_AF-A0A3C2E2D3-F1
#
_entry.id   AF-A0A3C2E2D3-F1
#
_cell.length_a   1.000
_cell.length_b   1.000
_cell.length_c   1.000
_cell.angle_alpha   90.00
_cell.angle_beta   90.00
_cell.angle_gamma   90.00
#
_symmetry.space_group_name_H-M   'P 1'
#
loop_
_entity.id
_entity.type
_entity.pdbx_description
1 polymer ?
#
loop_
_entity_poly.entity_id
_entity_poly.type
_entity_poly.pdbx_seq_one_letter_code
_entity_poly.pdbx_strand_id
1 'polypeptide(L)'
;MRNRLLLTSAISASFLAAVAPAMADTNVDGERTDPIRTSTANGGNPDNIIIGTNGRVVLSSGNPGPAVVLDSDNTVTNNGRIEISNTDNAVGILVEGGRTGGLTNTGGINLTETNGSVDTDGDGDIDGPLATGTNRVGILIDGNSPFNGNVTNTAAGGITVVGNRSAGIRNLAGINGNLVSNGRITMTGDFSYGIESRSRVTGDLLTAGNIVVTGEDSVGIHVGEMVDGLFLIRGNVASTGYRVAARPGDNVILDDDDTTQGGSAIQIGSSIGGG
;
A
#
# COMPACT_ATOMS: atom_id res chain seq x y z
N MET A 1 40.14 -15.65 78.83
CA MET A 1 38.88 -15.61 78.05
C MET A 1 39.07 -14.62 76.91
N ARG A 2 38.82 -15.04 75.67
CA ARG A 2 39.11 -14.31 74.41
C ARG A 2 38.05 -13.23 74.16
N ASN A 3 38.40 -11.94 74.22
CA ASN A 3 37.55 -10.88 73.70
C ASN A 3 37.73 -10.76 72.19
N ARG A 4 36.68 -11.15 71.45
CA ARG A 4 36.64 -11.15 69.99
C ARG A 4 36.31 -9.75 69.47
N LEU A 5 37.15 -9.25 68.55
CA LEU A 5 36.81 -8.16 67.64
C LEU A 5 35.61 -8.55 66.78
N LEU A 6 34.69 -7.61 66.55
CA LEU A 6 33.76 -7.64 65.42
C LEU A 6 33.85 -6.29 64.71
N LEU A 7 34.56 -6.30 63.57
CA LEU A 7 34.66 -5.22 62.62
C LEU A 7 33.37 -5.13 61.79
N THR A 8 33.01 -3.89 61.52
CA THR A 8 32.04 -3.34 60.58
C THR A 8 32.22 -3.87 59.14
N SER A 9 31.09 -4.13 58.44
CA SER A 9 30.88 -3.91 56.98
C SER A 9 29.76 -4.83 56.47
N ALA A 10 28.71 -4.27 55.85
CA ALA A 10 28.28 -4.68 54.50
C ALA A 10 26.95 -4.04 54.03
N ILE A 11 27.09 -3.26 52.94
CA ILE A 11 26.26 -3.27 51.72
C ILE A 11 24.84 -2.69 51.84
N SER A 12 24.74 -1.38 51.57
CA SER A 12 23.53 -0.79 51.00
C SER A 12 23.36 -1.30 49.57
N ALA A 13 22.41 -2.22 49.35
CA ALA A 13 22.04 -2.67 48.02
C ALA A 13 21.23 -1.57 47.31
N SER A 14 21.91 -0.75 46.52
CA SER A 14 21.28 0.15 45.56
C SER A 14 20.58 -0.70 44.51
N PHE A 15 19.26 -0.85 44.63
CA PHE A 15 18.41 -1.35 43.54
C PHE A 15 18.44 -0.31 42.41
N LEU A 16 19.32 -0.52 41.44
CA LEU A 16 19.26 0.18 40.16
C LEU A 16 18.10 -0.42 39.38
N ALA A 17 16.91 0.17 39.55
CA ALA A 17 15.78 -0.14 38.68
C ALA A 17 16.19 0.21 37.24
N ALA A 18 16.43 -0.81 36.42
CA ALA A 18 16.52 -0.64 34.99
C ALA A 18 15.16 -0.13 34.51
N VAL A 19 15.06 1.18 34.31
CA VAL A 19 13.94 1.78 33.59
C VAL A 19 14.08 1.29 32.16
N ALA A 20 13.33 0.25 31.80
CA ALA A 20 13.14 -0.07 30.39
C ALA A 20 12.57 1.20 29.75
N PRO A 21 13.18 1.74 28.68
CA PRO A 21 12.58 2.85 27.97
C PRO A 21 11.20 2.38 27.51
N ALA A 22 10.16 3.15 27.85
CA ALA A 22 8.88 2.99 27.17
C ALA A 22 9.18 3.21 25.68
N MET A 23 9.06 2.15 24.87
CA MET A 23 9.21 2.28 23.42
C MET A 23 7.97 3.02 22.94
N ALA A 24 8.11 4.33 22.80
CA ALA A 24 7.11 5.17 22.18
C ALA A 24 7.20 4.94 20.67
N ASP A 25 6.06 4.71 20.03
CA ASP A 25 5.99 4.58 18.58
C ASP A 25 6.55 5.83 17.88
N THR A 26 7.18 5.65 16.73
CA THR A 26 7.67 6.74 15.91
C THR A 26 6.51 7.41 15.18
N ASN A 27 6.12 8.61 15.63
CA ASN A 27 5.08 9.42 15.01
C ASN A 27 5.62 10.36 13.94
N VAL A 28 4.97 10.38 12.78
CA VAL A 28 5.14 11.39 11.72
C VAL A 28 3.92 12.31 11.77
N ASP A 29 4.06 13.47 12.40
CA ASP A 29 2.95 14.44 12.59
C ASP A 29 3.02 15.65 11.63
N GLY A 30 4.09 15.74 10.84
CA GLY A 30 4.33 16.80 9.84
C GLY A 30 4.74 16.22 8.48
N GLU A 31 5.30 17.07 7.62
CA GLU A 31 5.88 16.61 6.35
C GLU A 31 7.23 15.95 6.58
N ARG A 32 7.41 14.81 5.91
CA ARG A 32 8.69 14.14 5.74
C ARG A 32 8.94 13.95 4.25
N THR A 33 10.14 14.30 3.79
CA THR A 33 10.53 14.20 2.37
C THR A 33 11.44 13.02 2.06
N ASP A 34 11.86 12.28 3.09
CA ASP A 34 12.71 11.10 2.97
C ASP A 34 11.94 9.82 3.33
N PRO A 35 12.32 8.66 2.77
CA PRO A 35 11.78 7.37 3.20
C PRO A 35 11.89 7.15 4.72
N ILE A 36 10.98 6.36 5.28
CA ILE A 36 11.01 5.90 6.66
C ILE A 36 10.88 4.37 6.72
N ARG A 37 11.63 3.73 7.63
CA ARG A 37 11.74 2.27 7.72
C ARG A 37 11.56 1.82 9.16
N THR A 38 10.77 0.77 9.41
CA THR A 38 10.53 0.30 10.78
C THR A 38 11.81 -0.18 11.46
N SER A 39 12.82 -0.66 10.74
CA SER A 39 14.13 -1.07 11.30
C SER A 39 14.97 0.07 11.87
N THR A 40 14.68 1.33 11.51
CA THR A 40 15.50 2.51 11.87
C THR A 40 14.67 3.70 12.35
N ALA A 41 13.35 3.52 12.51
CA ALA A 41 12.38 4.57 12.78
C ALA A 41 12.71 5.37 14.07
N ASN A 42 13.22 4.70 15.11
CA ASN A 42 13.57 5.34 16.37
C ASN A 42 15.08 5.64 16.45
N GLY A 43 15.51 6.66 15.69
CA GLY A 43 16.89 7.14 15.73
C GLY A 43 17.93 6.09 15.32
N GLY A 44 17.58 5.23 14.36
CA GLY A 44 18.42 4.11 13.92
C GLY A 44 18.11 2.76 14.56
N ASN A 45 17.17 2.71 15.52
CA ASN A 45 16.68 1.47 16.11
C ASN A 45 15.31 1.07 15.55
N PRO A 46 14.96 -0.23 15.60
CA PRO A 46 13.64 -0.68 15.18
C PRO A 46 12.52 -0.13 16.04
N ASP A 47 11.42 0.28 15.41
CA ASP A 47 10.21 0.76 16.06
C ASP A 47 8.98 0.69 15.14
N ASN A 48 7.78 0.84 15.70
CA ASN A 48 6.55 1.05 14.95
C ASN A 48 6.57 2.42 14.26
N ILE A 49 5.89 2.52 13.12
CA ILE A 49 5.66 3.80 12.43
C ILE A 49 4.18 4.13 12.48
N ILE A 50 3.87 5.34 12.92
CA ILE A 50 2.53 5.92 12.84
C ILE A 50 2.62 7.24 12.07
N ILE A 51 2.02 7.31 10.89
CA ILE A 51 1.78 8.58 10.20
C ILE A 51 0.49 9.14 10.78
N GLY A 52 0.60 10.22 11.56
CA GLY A 52 -0.53 10.90 12.17
C GLY A 52 -1.47 11.50 11.12
N THR A 53 -2.68 11.93 11.52
CA THR A 53 -3.67 12.49 10.60
C THR A 53 -3.22 13.76 9.87
N ASN A 54 -2.30 14.51 10.48
CA ASN A 54 -1.67 15.68 9.87
C ASN A 54 -0.31 15.36 9.21
N GLY A 55 0.20 14.15 9.45
CA GLY A 55 1.45 13.66 8.92
C GLY A 55 1.38 13.38 7.43
N ARG A 56 2.50 13.59 6.74
CA ARG A 56 2.65 13.18 5.35
C ARG A 56 4.07 12.76 5.01
N VAL A 57 4.20 11.76 4.15
CA VAL A 57 5.48 11.38 3.54
C VAL A 57 5.39 11.70 2.05
N VAL A 58 6.14 12.69 1.59
CA VAL A 58 6.08 13.23 0.23
C VAL A 58 7.44 13.07 -0.42
N LEU A 59 7.59 12.10 -1.32
CA LEU A 59 8.85 11.94 -2.04
C LEU A 59 8.84 12.81 -3.30
N SER A 60 9.95 13.53 -3.52
CA SER A 60 10.14 14.36 -4.72
C SER A 60 10.14 13.51 -5.99
N SER A 61 9.73 14.11 -7.12
CA SER A 61 9.84 13.48 -8.44
C SER A 61 11.26 12.96 -8.69
N GLY A 62 11.35 11.77 -9.28
CA GLY A 62 12.60 11.03 -9.49
C GLY A 62 12.99 10.11 -8.33
N ASN A 63 12.33 10.19 -7.17
CA ASN A 63 12.51 9.23 -6.08
C ASN A 63 11.39 8.17 -6.09
N PRO A 64 11.68 6.91 -6.47
CA PRO A 64 10.67 5.85 -6.55
C PRO A 64 10.27 5.30 -5.18
N GLY A 65 10.94 5.71 -4.09
CA GLY A 65 10.69 5.14 -2.78
C GLY A 65 11.30 3.73 -2.62
N PRO A 66 10.72 2.90 -1.73
CA PRO A 66 9.44 3.08 -1.08
C PRO A 66 9.39 4.25 -0.10
N ALA A 67 8.24 4.92 0.04
CA ALA A 67 8.09 6.02 1.01
C ALA A 67 8.06 5.52 2.46
N VAL A 68 7.41 4.39 2.70
CA VAL A 68 7.39 3.70 3.99
C VAL A 68 7.79 2.24 3.80
N VAL A 69 8.63 1.71 4.67
CA VAL A 69 9.04 0.30 4.65
C VAL A 69 8.80 -0.36 6.00
N LEU A 70 8.06 -1.48 5.99
CA LEU A 70 7.98 -2.43 7.09
C LEU A 70 9.04 -3.52 6.85
N ASP A 71 10.23 -3.32 7.41
CA ASP A 71 11.42 -4.18 7.27
C ASP A 71 11.95 -4.70 8.62
N SER A 72 11.08 -4.78 9.62
CA SER A 72 11.37 -5.35 10.94
C SER A 72 10.10 -5.90 11.58
N ASP A 73 10.20 -6.55 12.73
CA ASP A 73 9.06 -7.13 13.44
C ASP A 73 8.24 -6.06 14.19
N ASN A 74 7.68 -5.12 13.43
CA ASN A 74 6.95 -3.94 13.89
C ASN A 74 5.72 -3.70 13.02
N THR A 75 4.96 -2.66 13.36
CA THR A 75 3.75 -2.26 12.64
C THR A 75 3.93 -0.94 11.91
N VAL A 76 3.13 -0.76 10.86
CA VAL A 76 2.96 0.50 10.15
C VAL A 76 1.48 0.89 10.19
N THR A 77 1.19 2.10 10.66
CA THR A 77 -0.13 2.71 10.61
C THR A 77 -0.06 4.01 9.82
N ASN A 78 -0.77 4.11 8.70
CA ASN A 78 -0.92 5.35 7.97
C ASN A 78 -2.29 5.96 8.23
N ASN A 79 -2.37 7.06 8.98
CA ASN A 79 -3.58 7.87 9.13
C ASN A 79 -3.53 9.18 8.32
N GLY A 80 -2.38 9.49 7.72
CA GLY A 80 -2.10 10.74 7.02
C GLY A 80 -2.07 10.57 5.50
N ARG A 81 -1.01 11.09 4.86
CA ARG A 81 -0.83 10.99 3.40
C ARG A 81 0.55 10.46 3.02
N ILE A 82 0.59 9.66 1.95
CA ILE A 82 1.82 9.25 1.28
C ILE A 82 1.70 9.67 -0.18
N GLU A 83 2.66 10.43 -0.69
CA GLU A 83 2.58 11.05 -2.01
C GLU A 83 3.91 10.89 -2.75
N ILE A 84 3.84 10.36 -3.97
CA ILE A 84 4.96 10.32 -4.93
C ILE A 84 4.39 10.74 -6.28
N SER A 85 4.97 11.77 -6.88
CA SER A 85 4.48 12.30 -8.16
C SER A 85 5.53 12.19 -9.25
N ASN A 86 5.09 11.90 -10.48
CA ASN A 86 5.93 11.90 -11.68
C ASN A 86 7.18 11.02 -11.53
N THR A 87 6.99 9.80 -11.02
CA THR A 87 8.08 8.84 -10.84
C THR A 87 7.63 7.43 -11.20
N ASP A 88 8.36 6.75 -12.09
CA ASP A 88 8.14 5.34 -12.39
C ASP A 88 8.65 4.44 -11.27
N ASN A 89 8.10 3.23 -11.18
CA ASN A 89 8.46 2.25 -10.14
C ASN A 89 8.18 2.75 -8.71
N ALA A 90 7.31 3.74 -8.56
CA ALA A 90 6.99 4.34 -7.28
C ALA A 90 6.31 3.33 -6.36
N VAL A 91 6.80 3.20 -5.12
CA VAL A 91 6.16 2.38 -4.08
C VAL A 91 5.74 3.26 -2.91
N GLY A 92 4.46 3.25 -2.56
CA GLY A 92 3.96 3.96 -1.38
C GLY A 92 4.45 3.30 -0.10
N ILE A 93 3.95 2.10 0.17
CA ILE A 93 4.33 1.27 1.32
C ILE A 93 4.88 -0.06 0.82
N LEU A 94 6.10 -0.41 1.22
CA LEU A 94 6.65 -1.76 1.09
C LEU A 94 6.50 -2.51 2.41
N VAL A 95 5.93 -3.72 2.34
CA VAL A 95 5.91 -4.70 3.42
C VAL A 95 6.85 -5.84 3.03
N GLU A 96 7.94 -5.99 3.77
CA GLU A 96 8.87 -7.09 3.53
C GLU A 96 8.31 -8.42 4.05
N GLY A 97 8.37 -9.44 3.20
CA GLY A 97 8.13 -10.81 3.54
C GLY A 97 9.11 -11.34 4.61
N GLY A 98 8.71 -12.40 5.32
CA GLY A 98 9.51 -12.99 6.40
C GLY A 98 9.52 -12.20 7.70
N ARG A 99 8.82 -11.06 7.77
CA ARG A 99 8.65 -10.25 9.00
C ARG A 99 7.34 -10.56 9.69
N THR A 100 7.25 -10.22 10.97
CA THR A 100 6.03 -10.31 11.76
C THR A 100 5.50 -8.92 12.11
N GLY A 101 4.23 -8.63 11.86
CA GLY A 101 3.71 -7.31 12.18
C GLY A 101 2.31 -7.06 11.66
N GLY A 102 2.06 -5.83 11.25
CA GLY A 102 0.79 -5.45 10.62
C GLY A 102 0.89 -4.11 9.89
N LEU A 103 0.14 -4.01 8.81
CA LEU A 103 -0.07 -2.76 8.08
C LEU A 103 -1.53 -2.34 8.17
N THR A 104 -1.77 -1.12 8.65
CA THR A 104 -3.09 -0.48 8.61
C THR A 104 -3.01 0.84 7.83
N ASN A 105 -3.70 0.91 6.69
CA ASN A 105 -3.89 2.15 5.92
C ASN A 105 -5.29 2.73 6.16
N THR A 106 -5.34 3.86 6.83
CA THR A 106 -6.54 4.69 7.05
C THR A 106 -6.47 6.01 6.28
N GLY A 107 -5.27 6.42 5.90
CA GLY A 107 -4.97 7.62 5.15
C GLY A 107 -4.94 7.42 3.62
N GLY A 108 -4.46 8.45 2.93
CA GLY A 108 -4.30 8.46 1.48
C GLY A 108 -2.92 7.99 1.01
N ILE A 109 -2.87 7.24 -0.08
CA ILE A 109 -1.66 6.92 -0.85
C ILE A 109 -1.90 7.39 -2.28
N ASN A 110 -1.12 8.36 -2.76
CA ASN A 110 -1.25 8.95 -4.08
C ASN A 110 0.05 8.79 -4.87
N LEU A 111 0.03 7.93 -5.88
CA LEU A 111 1.14 7.72 -6.81
C LEU A 111 0.71 8.22 -8.20
N THR A 112 0.88 9.51 -8.45
CA THR A 112 0.24 10.20 -9.56
C THR A 112 1.26 10.78 -10.54
N GLU A 113 0.76 11.20 -11.69
CA GLU A 113 1.48 12.08 -12.59
C GLU A 113 0.67 13.33 -12.91
N THR A 114 1.37 14.34 -13.39
CA THR A 114 0.79 15.64 -13.76
C THR A 114 0.75 15.84 -15.27
N ASN A 115 0.88 14.77 -16.07
CA ASN A 115 0.83 14.90 -17.51
C ASN A 115 -0.58 15.32 -17.92
N GLY A 116 -0.67 16.56 -18.39
CA GLY A 116 -1.91 17.15 -18.85
C GLY A 116 -2.33 16.46 -20.13
N SER A 117 -3.42 15.71 -20.05
CA SER A 117 -4.31 15.39 -21.14
C SER A 117 -4.53 16.62 -22.06
N VAL A 118 -4.24 16.49 -23.36
CA VAL A 118 -4.45 17.55 -24.36
C VAL A 118 -5.29 16.97 -25.50
N ASP A 119 -6.29 17.73 -25.92
CA ASP A 119 -7.01 17.59 -27.18
C ASP A 119 -6.09 18.11 -28.31
N THR A 120 -5.43 17.22 -29.06
CA THR A 120 -4.37 17.58 -30.01
C THR A 120 -4.94 17.98 -31.38
N ASP A 121 -6.12 17.49 -31.75
CA ASP A 121 -6.74 17.76 -33.04
C ASP A 121 -8.00 18.64 -32.98
N GLY A 122 -8.46 18.98 -31.77
CA GLY A 122 -9.50 19.97 -31.49
C GLY A 122 -10.92 19.45 -31.68
N ASP A 123 -11.13 18.13 -31.61
CA ASP A 123 -12.42 17.51 -31.81
C ASP A 123 -13.26 17.38 -30.52
N GLY A 124 -12.70 17.76 -29.37
CA GLY A 124 -13.43 17.93 -28.12
C GLY A 124 -13.34 16.76 -27.15
N ASP A 125 -12.47 15.77 -27.38
CA ASP A 125 -12.03 14.83 -26.36
C ASP A 125 -10.51 14.89 -26.09
N ILE A 126 -9.94 13.86 -25.46
CA ILE A 126 -8.57 13.90 -24.95
C ILE A 126 -7.81 12.72 -25.53
N ASP A 127 -6.81 13.03 -26.31
CA ASP A 127 -6.00 12.02 -26.99
C ASP A 127 -4.88 11.49 -26.11
N GLY A 128 -4.29 10.39 -26.59
CA GLY A 128 -3.04 9.86 -26.09
C GLY A 128 -3.21 9.08 -24.78
N PRO A 129 -2.18 8.39 -24.29
CA PRO A 129 -2.35 7.34 -23.30
C PRO A 129 -2.97 7.85 -21.98
N LEU A 130 -3.81 7.02 -21.36
CA LEU A 130 -4.44 7.30 -20.05
C LEU A 130 -3.41 7.58 -18.95
N ALA A 131 -2.25 6.94 -19.05
CA ALA A 131 -1.10 7.19 -18.21
C ALA A 131 0.19 6.96 -18.99
N THR A 132 1.24 7.68 -18.62
CA THR A 132 2.57 7.63 -19.23
C THR A 132 3.58 6.93 -18.34
N GLY A 133 3.45 7.08 -17.02
CA GLY A 133 4.30 6.41 -16.06
C GLY A 133 4.01 4.92 -15.96
N THR A 134 4.89 4.18 -15.26
CA THR A 134 4.79 2.73 -15.18
C THR A 134 5.13 2.14 -13.81
N ASN A 135 4.59 0.96 -13.54
CA ASN A 135 4.93 0.07 -12.43
C ASN A 135 4.84 0.75 -11.04
N ARG A 136 3.82 1.57 -10.81
CA ARG A 136 3.58 2.20 -9.51
C ARG A 136 2.75 1.25 -8.62
N VAL A 137 3.10 1.15 -7.35
CA VAL A 137 2.41 0.27 -6.39
C VAL A 137 2.10 0.99 -5.09
N GLY A 138 0.80 1.13 -4.78
CA GLY A 138 0.36 1.78 -3.54
C GLY A 138 0.87 1.05 -2.30
N ILE A 139 0.49 -0.22 -2.17
CA ILE A 139 0.98 -1.14 -1.13
C ILE A 139 1.57 -2.38 -1.81
N LEU A 140 2.86 -2.60 -1.63
CA LEU A 140 3.59 -3.76 -2.14
C LEU A 140 3.97 -4.70 -0.99
N ILE A 141 3.57 -5.97 -1.08
CA ILE A 141 4.05 -7.03 -0.20
C ILE A 141 5.01 -7.88 -1.02
N ASP A 142 6.29 -7.88 -0.67
CA ASP A 142 7.35 -8.52 -1.47
C ASP A 142 8.46 -9.12 -0.59
N GLY A 143 9.15 -10.15 -1.11
CA GLY A 143 10.16 -10.91 -0.39
C GLY A 143 10.06 -12.42 -0.60
N ASN A 144 11.09 -13.16 -0.19
CA ASN A 144 11.23 -14.60 -0.44
C ASN A 144 10.43 -15.49 0.53
N SER A 145 9.69 -14.91 1.47
CA SER A 145 8.91 -15.65 2.48
C SER A 145 7.65 -14.88 2.80
N PRO A 146 6.55 -15.55 3.20
CA PRO A 146 5.31 -14.83 3.52
C PRO A 146 5.48 -13.82 4.65
N PHE A 147 4.77 -12.70 4.58
CA PHE A 147 4.62 -11.76 5.68
C PHE A 147 3.70 -12.34 6.75
N ASN A 148 4.10 -12.31 8.03
CA ASN A 148 3.30 -12.83 9.15
C ASN A 148 2.52 -11.70 9.81
N GLY A 149 1.31 -11.46 9.32
CA GLY A 149 0.52 -10.33 9.76
C GLY A 149 -0.64 -10.02 8.84
N ASN A 150 -1.44 -9.05 9.23
CA ASN A 150 -2.55 -8.56 8.41
C ASN A 150 -2.11 -7.33 7.60
N VAL A 151 -2.65 -7.22 6.39
CA VAL A 151 -2.59 -6.01 5.58
C VAL A 151 -4.01 -5.48 5.44
N THR A 152 -4.27 -4.30 6.00
CA THR A 152 -5.62 -3.72 6.05
C THR A 152 -5.62 -2.32 5.46
N ASN A 153 -6.32 -2.14 4.34
CA ASN A 153 -6.79 -0.84 3.87
C ASN A 153 -8.22 -0.62 4.42
N THR A 154 -8.36 0.26 5.41
CA THR A 154 -9.62 0.49 6.11
C THR A 154 -10.62 1.24 5.23
N ALA A 155 -11.87 1.38 5.68
CA ALA A 155 -12.91 2.08 4.93
C ALA A 155 -12.59 3.57 4.64
N ALA A 156 -11.75 4.22 5.45
CA ALA A 156 -11.30 5.58 5.21
C ALA A 156 -10.04 5.65 4.33
N GLY A 157 -9.32 4.53 4.17
CA GLY A 157 -8.12 4.45 3.36
C GLY A 157 -8.40 4.68 1.89
N GLY A 158 -7.59 5.53 1.25
CA GLY A 158 -7.67 5.81 -0.18
C GLY A 158 -6.36 5.48 -0.87
N ILE A 159 -6.42 4.78 -2.00
CA ILE A 159 -5.26 4.50 -2.85
C ILE A 159 -5.59 4.99 -4.26
N THR A 160 -4.79 5.93 -4.75
CA THR A 160 -4.88 6.45 -6.12
C THR A 160 -3.56 6.22 -6.81
N VAL A 161 -3.59 5.51 -7.95
CA VAL A 161 -2.40 5.26 -8.75
C VAL A 161 -2.71 5.56 -10.21
N VAL A 162 -1.93 6.44 -10.80
CA VAL A 162 -1.94 6.70 -12.24
C VAL A 162 -0.65 6.10 -12.80
N GLY A 163 -0.70 5.22 -13.78
CA GLY A 163 0.47 4.55 -14.35
C GLY A 163 0.10 3.21 -14.97
N ASN A 164 0.80 2.85 -16.04
CA ASN A 164 0.68 1.55 -16.70
C ASN A 164 1.32 0.44 -15.85
N ARG A 165 0.89 -0.82 -16.02
CA ARG A 165 1.43 -1.99 -15.30
C ARG A 165 1.47 -1.83 -13.78
N SER A 166 0.56 -1.03 -13.24
CA SER A 166 0.57 -0.57 -11.85
C SER A 166 -0.39 -1.38 -10.97
N ALA A 167 -0.30 -1.22 -9.65
CA ALA A 167 -1.25 -1.82 -8.73
C ALA A 167 -1.60 -0.94 -7.53
N GLY A 168 -2.85 -1.00 -7.08
CA GLY A 168 -3.24 -0.39 -5.81
C GLY A 168 -2.62 -1.16 -4.63
N ILE A 169 -2.90 -2.45 -4.58
CA ILE A 169 -2.28 -3.41 -3.64
C ILE A 169 -1.74 -4.60 -4.43
N ARG A 170 -0.48 -4.96 -4.22
CA ARG A 170 0.17 -6.11 -4.87
C ARG A 170 0.84 -7.02 -3.86
N ASN A 171 0.48 -8.31 -3.87
CA ASN A 171 1.09 -9.35 -3.04
C ASN A 171 1.94 -10.32 -3.88
N LEU A 172 3.25 -10.30 -3.65
CA LEU A 172 4.27 -11.13 -4.31
C LEU A 172 4.99 -12.09 -3.36
N ALA A 173 4.94 -11.88 -2.05
CA ALA A 173 5.62 -12.73 -1.06
C ALA A 173 4.72 -13.79 -0.41
N GLY A 174 3.41 -13.53 -0.39
CA GLY A 174 2.43 -14.27 0.39
C GLY A 174 2.14 -13.60 1.74
N ILE A 175 0.96 -13.90 2.29
CA ILE A 175 0.48 -13.33 3.56
C ILE A 175 0.01 -14.46 4.48
N ASN A 176 0.69 -14.61 5.61
CA ASN A 176 0.29 -15.42 6.74
C ASN A 176 -0.66 -14.61 7.64
N GLY A 177 -1.86 -14.36 7.14
CA GLY A 177 -2.86 -13.48 7.72
C GLY A 177 -3.89 -13.05 6.68
N ASN A 178 -4.66 -12.00 6.99
CA ASN A 178 -5.71 -11.48 6.13
C ASN A 178 -5.21 -10.33 5.25
N LEU A 179 -5.73 -10.27 4.02
CA LEU A 179 -5.67 -9.08 3.16
C LEU A 179 -7.07 -8.46 3.09
N VAL A 180 -7.24 -7.30 3.70
CA VAL A 180 -8.53 -6.60 3.78
C VAL A 180 -8.44 -5.26 3.08
N SER A 181 -9.33 -5.00 2.12
CA SER A 181 -9.45 -3.69 1.46
C SER A 181 -10.88 -3.18 1.43
N ASN A 182 -11.22 -2.38 2.42
CA ASN A 182 -12.52 -1.73 2.58
C ASN A 182 -12.53 -0.29 2.07
N GLY A 183 -11.36 0.27 1.81
CA GLY A 183 -11.18 1.63 1.31
C GLY A 183 -11.31 1.74 -0.21
N ARG A 184 -11.25 2.97 -0.72
CA ARG A 184 -11.30 3.24 -2.17
C ARG A 184 -9.96 2.93 -2.83
N ILE A 185 -9.99 2.23 -3.96
CA ILE A 185 -8.84 2.08 -4.85
C ILE A 185 -9.23 2.65 -6.22
N THR A 186 -8.45 3.59 -6.74
CA THR A 186 -8.64 4.17 -8.08
C THR A 186 -7.36 3.99 -8.87
N MET A 187 -7.46 3.33 -10.01
CA MET A 187 -6.36 3.07 -10.93
C MET A 187 -6.65 3.71 -12.28
N THR A 188 -5.65 4.37 -12.86
CA THR A 188 -5.69 4.88 -14.24
C THR A 188 -4.42 4.45 -14.96
N GLY A 189 -4.55 3.75 -16.08
CA GLY A 189 -3.44 3.24 -16.87
C GLY A 189 -3.63 1.77 -17.26
N ASP A 190 -2.93 1.37 -18.32
CA ASP A 190 -3.13 0.07 -18.98
C ASP A 190 -2.43 -1.06 -18.21
N PHE A 191 -2.90 -2.29 -18.39
CA PHE A 191 -2.37 -3.51 -17.75
C PHE A 191 -2.23 -3.41 -16.23
N SER A 192 -3.14 -2.68 -15.58
CA SER A 192 -3.05 -2.32 -14.17
C SER A 192 -4.09 -3.05 -13.32
N TYR A 193 -3.83 -3.13 -12.01
CA TYR A 193 -4.63 -3.94 -11.08
C TYR A 193 -5.10 -3.12 -9.89
N GLY A 194 -6.38 -3.21 -9.51
CA GLY A 194 -6.82 -2.64 -8.24
C GLY A 194 -6.18 -3.39 -7.06
N ILE A 195 -6.44 -4.69 -7.00
CA ILE A 195 -5.78 -5.64 -6.08
C ILE A 195 -5.23 -6.79 -6.91
N GLU A 196 -3.97 -7.13 -6.70
CA GLU A 196 -3.31 -8.26 -7.34
C GLU A 196 -2.62 -9.14 -6.30
N SER A 197 -3.08 -10.39 -6.18
CA SER A 197 -2.42 -11.40 -5.35
C SER A 197 -1.81 -12.48 -6.22
N ARG A 198 -0.48 -12.46 -6.35
CA ARG A 198 0.33 -13.47 -7.06
C ARG A 198 1.05 -14.41 -6.09
N SER A 199 0.60 -14.45 -4.84
CA SER A 199 1.10 -15.35 -3.82
C SER A 199 0.00 -15.68 -2.83
N ARG A 200 0.20 -16.79 -2.11
CA ARG A 200 -0.81 -17.36 -1.22
C ARG A 200 -1.21 -16.40 -0.11
N VAL A 201 -2.50 -16.36 0.20
CA VAL A 201 -3.06 -15.72 1.40
C VAL A 201 -3.65 -16.82 2.27
N THR A 202 -3.12 -17.01 3.47
CA THR A 202 -3.59 -18.09 4.38
C THR A 202 -4.84 -17.70 5.17
N GLY A 203 -5.13 -16.40 5.29
CA GLY A 203 -6.37 -15.89 5.84
C GLY A 203 -7.37 -15.52 4.74
N ASP A 204 -8.22 -14.56 5.07
CA ASP A 204 -9.24 -14.06 4.16
C ASP A 204 -8.69 -13.00 3.20
N LEU A 205 -9.23 -12.97 1.99
CA LEU A 205 -9.12 -11.86 1.06
C LEU A 205 -10.48 -11.15 0.97
N LEU A 206 -10.62 -10.05 1.70
CA LEU A 206 -11.89 -9.35 1.87
C LEU A 206 -11.83 -7.99 1.19
N THR A 207 -12.86 -7.65 0.42
CA THR A 207 -13.06 -6.29 -0.07
C THR A 207 -14.48 -5.80 0.10
N ALA A 208 -14.64 -4.64 0.73
CA ALA A 208 -15.92 -3.93 0.83
C ALA A 208 -15.87 -2.52 0.21
N GLY A 209 -14.69 -2.10 -0.25
CA GLY A 209 -14.46 -0.77 -0.81
C GLY A 209 -14.89 -0.66 -2.28
N ASN A 210 -14.81 0.56 -2.81
CA ASN A 210 -15.00 0.81 -4.23
C ASN A 210 -13.66 0.72 -4.95
N ILE A 211 -13.53 -0.25 -5.86
CA ILE A 211 -12.36 -0.46 -6.70
C ILE A 211 -12.75 -0.09 -8.12
N VAL A 212 -12.12 0.96 -8.66
CA VAL A 212 -12.34 1.43 -10.03
C VAL A 212 -11.00 1.43 -10.74
N VAL A 213 -10.97 0.78 -11.91
CA VAL A 213 -9.79 0.66 -12.74
C VAL A 213 -10.14 1.11 -14.16
N THR A 214 -9.39 2.07 -14.68
CA THR A 214 -9.54 2.62 -16.04
C THR A 214 -8.25 2.40 -16.82
N GLY A 215 -8.30 1.58 -17.86
CA GLY A 215 -7.16 1.26 -18.73
C GLY A 215 -7.37 0.00 -19.56
N GLU A 216 -6.66 -0.08 -20.69
CA GLU A 216 -6.65 -1.26 -21.54
C GLU A 216 -6.18 -2.50 -20.76
N ASP A 217 -6.90 -3.61 -20.87
CA ASP A 217 -6.56 -4.89 -20.22
C ASP A 217 -6.36 -4.83 -18.70
N SER A 218 -6.84 -3.76 -18.06
CA SER A 218 -6.70 -3.57 -16.63
C SER A 218 -7.78 -4.34 -15.86
N VAL A 219 -7.44 -4.84 -14.68
CA VAL A 219 -8.26 -5.77 -13.89
C VAL A 219 -8.57 -5.19 -12.51
N GLY A 220 -9.81 -5.30 -12.05
CA GLY A 220 -10.18 -4.83 -10.72
C GLY A 220 -9.48 -5.62 -9.61
N ILE A 221 -9.76 -6.92 -9.56
CA ILE A 221 -9.15 -7.86 -8.60
C ILE A 221 -8.64 -9.08 -9.34
N HIS A 222 -7.36 -9.38 -9.17
CA HIS A 222 -6.73 -10.60 -9.67
C HIS A 222 -6.24 -11.46 -8.51
N VAL A 223 -6.78 -12.68 -8.41
CA VAL A 223 -6.37 -13.72 -7.45
C VAL A 223 -5.67 -14.82 -8.23
N GLY A 224 -4.35 -14.70 -8.38
CA GLY A 224 -3.53 -15.65 -9.14
C GLY A 224 -3.11 -16.89 -8.35
N GLU A 225 -3.14 -16.83 -7.02
CA GLU A 225 -2.70 -17.90 -6.12
C GLU A 225 -3.75 -18.20 -5.04
N MET A 226 -3.54 -19.31 -4.32
CA MET A 226 -4.52 -19.83 -3.35
C MET A 226 -4.86 -18.82 -2.24
N VAL A 227 -6.15 -18.71 -1.94
CA VAL A 227 -6.66 -18.06 -0.71
C VAL A 227 -7.24 -19.17 0.16
N ASP A 228 -6.65 -19.42 1.32
CA ASP A 228 -7.10 -20.51 2.20
C ASP A 228 -8.41 -20.15 2.92
N GLY A 229 -8.55 -18.87 3.30
CA GLY A 229 -9.74 -18.33 3.92
C GLY A 229 -10.83 -17.95 2.92
N LEU A 230 -11.71 -17.06 3.34
CA LEU A 230 -12.82 -16.56 2.54
C LEU A 230 -12.34 -15.55 1.51
N PHE A 231 -12.82 -15.66 0.27
CA PHE A 231 -12.77 -14.57 -0.69
C PHE A 231 -14.13 -13.88 -0.75
N LEU A 232 -14.21 -12.64 -0.27
CA LEU A 232 -15.48 -11.93 -0.16
C LEU A 232 -15.42 -10.55 -0.78
N ILE A 233 -16.38 -10.28 -1.67
CA ILE A 233 -16.60 -8.98 -2.30
C ILE A 233 -17.96 -8.45 -1.85
N ARG A 234 -17.96 -7.32 -1.14
CA ARG A 234 -19.15 -6.59 -0.68
C ARG A 234 -19.29 -5.20 -1.28
N GLY A 235 -18.21 -4.70 -1.91
CA GLY A 235 -18.16 -3.41 -2.56
C GLY A 235 -18.36 -3.48 -4.07
N ASN A 236 -18.26 -2.34 -4.74
CA ASN A 236 -18.26 -2.27 -6.20
C ASN A 236 -16.83 -2.49 -6.73
N VAL A 237 -16.72 -3.36 -7.74
CA VAL A 237 -15.49 -3.57 -8.52
C VAL A 237 -15.83 -3.31 -9.98
N ALA A 238 -15.21 -2.29 -10.56
CA ALA A 238 -15.42 -1.90 -11.95
C ALA A 238 -14.09 -1.79 -12.68
N SER A 239 -14.06 -2.32 -13.91
CA SER A 239 -12.95 -2.13 -14.86
C SER A 239 -13.51 -1.65 -16.19
N THR A 240 -12.84 -0.70 -16.82
CA THR A 240 -13.17 -0.16 -18.15
C THR A 240 -11.89 0.26 -18.87
N GLY A 241 -11.87 0.13 -20.20
CA GLY A 241 -10.82 0.72 -21.04
C GLY A 241 -11.19 2.13 -21.45
N TYR A 242 -12.49 2.36 -21.71
CA TYR A 242 -13.04 3.64 -22.12
C TYR A 242 -12.69 4.78 -21.17
N ARG A 243 -12.18 5.87 -21.74
CA ARG A 243 -11.94 7.15 -21.07
C ARG A 243 -13.26 7.81 -20.67
N VAL A 244 -14.28 7.67 -21.52
CA VAL A 244 -15.64 8.18 -21.29
C VAL A 244 -16.64 7.02 -21.36
N ALA A 245 -17.34 6.75 -20.27
CA ALA A 245 -18.32 5.66 -20.18
C ALA A 245 -19.74 6.05 -20.65
N ALA A 246 -19.97 7.33 -20.93
CA ALA A 246 -21.24 7.87 -21.41
C ALA A 246 -21.08 8.40 -22.84
N ARG A 247 -22.18 8.40 -23.62
CA ARG A 247 -22.17 8.97 -24.97
C ARG A 247 -21.72 10.44 -24.89
N PRO A 248 -20.64 10.84 -25.59
CA PRO A 248 -20.23 12.24 -25.68
C PRO A 248 -21.31 13.13 -26.33
N GLY A 249 -21.12 14.45 -26.22
CA GLY A 249 -21.94 15.41 -26.96
C GLY A 249 -21.81 15.23 -28.48
N ASP A 250 -22.78 15.72 -29.25
CA ASP A 250 -22.79 15.57 -30.72
C ASP A 250 -21.62 16.29 -31.43
N ASN A 251 -20.81 17.05 -30.68
CA ASN A 251 -19.66 17.81 -31.16
C ASN A 251 -18.31 17.13 -30.87
N VAL A 252 -18.30 15.91 -30.33
CA VAL A 252 -17.10 15.12 -30.00
C VAL A 252 -16.91 14.01 -31.01
N ILE A 253 -15.70 13.80 -31.52
CA ILE A 253 -15.38 12.79 -32.53
C ILE A 253 -14.42 11.77 -31.93
N LEU A 254 -14.97 10.65 -31.44
CA LEU A 254 -14.13 9.60 -30.85
C LEU A 254 -13.15 9.02 -31.87
N ASP A 255 -11.93 8.75 -31.41
CA ASP A 255 -10.83 8.23 -32.22
C ASP A 255 -10.44 6.79 -31.85
N ASP A 256 -9.27 6.32 -32.33
CA ASP A 256 -8.81 4.96 -32.07
C ASP A 256 -8.52 4.72 -30.57
N ASP A 257 -8.05 5.73 -29.82
CA ASP A 257 -7.71 5.57 -28.41
C ASP A 257 -8.91 5.59 -27.45
N ASP A 258 -10.09 5.94 -27.96
CA ASP A 258 -11.37 5.78 -27.28
C ASP A 258 -12.00 4.40 -27.38
N THR A 259 -11.44 3.49 -28.20
CA THR A 259 -12.04 2.16 -28.43
C THR A 259 -11.52 1.07 -27.50
N THR A 260 -10.62 1.44 -26.58
CA THR A 260 -9.94 0.50 -25.67
C THR A 260 -10.90 -0.28 -24.78
N GLN A 261 -10.58 -1.55 -24.54
CA GLN A 261 -11.37 -2.43 -23.67
C GLN A 261 -10.65 -2.66 -22.35
N GLY A 262 -11.43 -2.64 -21.26
CA GLY A 262 -10.92 -3.04 -19.95
C GLY A 262 -10.82 -4.55 -19.86
N GLY A 263 -9.95 -5.02 -18.96
CA GLY A 263 -9.95 -6.41 -18.54
C GLY A 263 -11.16 -6.76 -17.67
N SER A 264 -11.19 -7.99 -17.17
CA SER A 264 -12.28 -8.44 -16.28
C SER A 264 -12.27 -7.65 -14.97
N ALA A 265 -13.44 -7.35 -14.40
CA ALA A 265 -13.51 -6.75 -13.07
C ALA A 265 -12.88 -7.66 -12.00
N ILE A 266 -13.08 -8.98 -12.12
CA ILE A 266 -12.55 -9.99 -11.19
C ILE A 266 -11.99 -11.16 -12.00
N GLN A 267 -10.79 -11.61 -11.65
CA GLN A 267 -10.15 -12.81 -12.19
C GLN A 267 -9.69 -13.70 -11.04
N ILE A 268 -10.11 -14.97 -11.06
CA ILE A 268 -9.72 -15.99 -10.08
C ILE A 268 -8.99 -17.10 -10.84
N GLY A 269 -7.69 -17.16 -10.66
CA GLY A 269 -6.79 -18.14 -11.30
C GLY A 269 -6.45 -19.34 -10.43
N SER A 270 -6.85 -19.36 -9.16
CA SER A 270 -6.50 -20.41 -8.20
C SER A 270 -7.65 -20.75 -7.24
N SER A 271 -7.41 -21.70 -6.33
CA SER A 271 -8.41 -22.20 -5.39
C SER A 271 -8.73 -21.20 -4.29
N ILE A 272 -10.01 -21.14 -3.92
CA ILE A 272 -10.51 -20.45 -2.73
C ILE A 272 -10.96 -21.53 -1.73
N GLY A 273 -10.35 -21.55 -0.55
CA GLY A 273 -10.62 -22.56 0.47
C GLY A 273 -11.87 -22.28 1.29
N GLY A 274 -12.15 -21.01 1.57
CA GLY A 274 -13.27 -20.59 2.43
C GLY A 274 -14.63 -20.43 1.75
N GLY A 275 -14.72 -20.65 0.43
CA GLY A 275 -15.95 -20.54 -0.38
C GLY A 275 -15.93 -19.42 -1.40
#